data_AF-A0A7W3SQG3-F1
#
_entry.id   AF-A0A7W3SQG3-F1
#
_cell.length_a   1.000
_cell.length_b   1.000
_cell.length_c   1.000
_cell.angle_alpha   90.00
_cell.angle_beta   90.00
_cell.angle_gamma   90.00
#
_symmetry.space_group_name_H-M   'P 1'
#
loop_
_entity.id
_entity.type
_entity.pdbx_description
1 polymer ?
#
loop_
_entity_poly.entity_id
_entity_poly.type
_entity_poly.pdbx_seq_one_letter_code
_entity_poly.pdbx_strand_id
1 'polypeptide(L)'
;MMMKRFWSGMIVALVLVVVAGCGGSAAPPTAAFGDTVITVGSSTPGELLDAGFTPKEYSIKLDEKTMSSKTFDSKGIEMKKGGKGYARISMMNDSNSNKAYKDCKIYSVYYNPQFQTLVYEDVLINGINFRGYTRDQVKDAMKDKKIHIEFKTMV
;
A
#
# COMPACT_ATOMS: atom_id res chain seq x y z
N MET A 1 -18.17 -16.32 40.80
CA MET A 1 -17.18 -15.67 39.91
C MET A 1 -17.15 -16.48 38.62
N MET A 2 -17.88 -16.04 37.58
CA MET A 2 -17.99 -16.75 36.30
C MET A 2 -17.50 -15.80 35.21
N MET A 3 -16.26 -15.99 34.78
CA MET A 3 -15.62 -15.17 33.76
C MET A 3 -16.13 -15.66 32.40
N LYS A 4 -17.06 -14.89 31.81
CA LYS A 4 -17.54 -15.12 30.45
C LYS A 4 -16.34 -14.98 29.51
N ARG A 5 -15.95 -16.10 28.90
CA ARG A 5 -14.93 -16.18 27.85
C ARG A 5 -15.47 -15.37 26.67
N PHE A 6 -15.03 -14.12 26.54
CA PHE A 6 -15.21 -13.34 25.32
C PHE A 6 -14.41 -14.05 24.22
N TRP A 7 -15.10 -14.82 23.41
CA TRP A 7 -14.64 -15.22 22.09
C TRP A 7 -14.60 -13.94 21.24
N SER A 8 -13.53 -13.16 21.43
CA SER A 8 -13.19 -12.06 20.53
C SER A 8 -12.80 -12.68 19.21
N GLY A 9 -13.76 -12.81 18.30
CA GLY A 9 -13.49 -12.99 16.88
C GLY A 9 -12.48 -11.93 16.48
N MET A 10 -11.28 -12.37 16.11
CA MET A 10 -10.20 -11.49 15.68
C MET A 10 -10.61 -10.92 14.32
N ILE A 11 -11.34 -9.80 14.32
CA ILE A 11 -11.66 -9.06 13.10
C ILE A 11 -10.34 -8.45 12.64
N VAL A 12 -9.63 -9.19 11.81
CA VAL A 12 -8.48 -8.68 11.07
C VAL A 12 -9.04 -7.75 10.00
N ALA A 13 -9.12 -6.47 10.32
CA ALA A 13 -9.54 -5.45 9.37
C ALA A 13 -8.50 -5.37 8.23
N LEU A 14 -8.86 -5.92 7.07
CA LEU A 14 -8.13 -5.71 5.83
C LEU A 14 -8.35 -4.26 5.40
N VAL A 15 -7.35 -3.40 5.61
CA VAL A 15 -7.40 -2.00 5.15
C VAL A 15 -6.87 -1.95 3.72
N LEU A 16 -7.77 -1.91 2.73
CA LEU A 16 -7.46 -1.58 1.35
C LEU A 16 -7.40 -0.05 1.22
N VAL A 17 -6.21 0.52 1.35
CA VAL A 17 -6.02 1.95 1.06
C VAL A 17 -5.85 2.13 -0.45
N VAL A 18 -6.96 2.23 -1.18
CA VAL A 18 -6.94 2.58 -2.61
C VAL A 18 -6.78 4.09 -2.71
N VAL A 19 -5.54 4.56 -2.67
CA VAL A 19 -5.23 5.99 -2.79
C VAL A 19 -5.32 6.41 -4.27
N ALA A 20 -6.54 6.52 -4.81
CA ALA A 20 -6.74 7.10 -6.13
C ALA A 20 -6.53 8.62 -6.06
N GLY A 21 -5.35 9.10 -6.45
CA GLY A 21 -5.08 10.52 -6.64
C GLY A 21 -5.89 11.06 -7.82
N CYS A 22 -7.09 11.57 -7.54
CA CYS A 22 -7.90 12.29 -8.53
C CYS A 22 -8.18 13.72 -8.03
N GLY A 23 -7.67 14.69 -8.79
CA GLY A 23 -8.01 16.12 -8.79
C GLY A 23 -8.55 16.78 -7.51
N GLY A 24 -7.71 17.60 -6.86
CA GLY A 24 -8.19 18.74 -6.07
C GLY A 24 -7.41 19.03 -4.79
N SER A 25 -6.45 19.96 -4.88
CA SER A 25 -5.82 20.82 -3.85
C SER A 25 -5.47 20.24 -2.47
N ALA A 26 -5.56 18.93 -2.25
CA ALA A 26 -5.14 18.25 -1.03
C ALA A 26 -3.78 17.59 -1.26
N ALA A 27 -2.94 17.57 -0.23
CA ALA A 27 -1.65 16.91 -0.29
C ALA A 27 -1.80 15.44 -0.70
N PRO A 28 -0.96 14.94 -1.62
CA PRO A 28 -1.01 13.55 -2.06
C PRO A 28 -0.76 12.62 -0.86
N PRO A 29 -1.46 11.49 -0.75
CA PRO A 29 -1.33 10.67 0.44
C PRO A 29 0.01 9.93 0.48
N THR A 30 0.56 9.80 1.67
CA THR A 30 1.86 9.22 1.90
C THR A 30 1.77 7.92 2.70
N ALA A 31 2.65 6.99 2.38
CA ALA A 31 2.87 5.76 3.13
C ALA A 31 4.34 5.69 3.56
N ALA A 32 4.61 5.47 4.85
CA ALA A 32 5.96 5.17 5.34
C ALA A 32 6.13 3.66 5.49
N PHE A 33 7.25 3.13 5.01
CA PHE A 33 7.73 1.76 5.18
C PHE A 33 9.06 1.81 5.93
N GLY A 34 9.01 1.76 7.26
CA GLY A 34 10.15 2.15 8.09
C GLY A 34 10.56 3.59 7.77
N ASP A 35 11.83 3.79 7.43
CA ASP A 35 12.38 5.13 7.10
C ASP A 35 12.08 5.57 5.65
N THR A 36 11.44 4.73 4.84
CA THR A 36 11.17 5.03 3.43
C THR A 36 9.77 5.59 3.24
N VAL A 37 9.66 6.82 2.75
CA VAL A 37 8.37 7.48 2.49
C VAL A 37 8.00 7.37 1.01
N ILE A 38 6.77 6.96 0.76
CA ILE A 38 6.14 6.87 -0.56
C ILE A 38 5.06 7.92 -0.64
N THR A 39 5.08 8.71 -1.71
CA THR A 39 3.97 9.60 -2.07
C THR A 39 3.18 8.99 -3.21
N VAL A 40 1.93 8.60 -2.96
CA VAL A 40 1.13 7.94 -4.00
C VAL A 40 0.84 8.91 -5.16
N GLY A 41 0.98 8.40 -6.38
CA GLY A 41 0.84 9.18 -7.62
C GLY A 41 2.08 9.99 -8.00
N SER A 42 3.15 9.95 -7.20
CA SER A 42 4.42 10.64 -7.49
C SER A 42 5.63 9.73 -7.37
N SER A 43 5.70 8.93 -6.30
CA SER A 43 6.78 7.98 -6.08
C SER A 43 6.78 6.85 -7.10
N THR A 44 7.96 6.26 -7.29
CA THR A 44 8.18 5.19 -8.28
C THR A 44 8.64 3.90 -7.62
N PRO A 45 8.44 2.72 -8.25
CA PRO A 45 9.05 1.49 -7.76
C PRO A 45 10.59 1.54 -7.78
N GLY A 46 11.20 2.33 -8.66
CA GLY A 46 12.65 2.55 -8.69
C GLY A 46 13.18 3.13 -7.38
N GLU A 47 12.49 4.11 -6.79
CA GLU A 47 12.85 4.67 -5.48
C GLU A 47 12.84 3.60 -4.36
N LEU A 48 11.93 2.62 -4.47
CA LEU A 48 11.91 1.49 -3.52
C LEU A 48 13.07 0.53 -3.74
N LEU A 49 13.45 0.27 -4.99
CA LEU A 49 14.65 -0.51 -5.29
C LEU A 49 15.90 0.16 -4.72
N ASP A 50 16.05 1.47 -4.91
CA ASP A 50 17.16 2.27 -4.38
C ASP A 50 17.18 2.27 -2.84
N ALA A 51 16.01 2.24 -2.21
CA ALA A 51 15.85 2.07 -0.76
C ALA A 51 16.07 0.62 -0.27
N GLY A 52 16.45 -0.32 -1.15
CA GLY A 52 16.78 -1.71 -0.83
C GLY A 52 15.57 -2.63 -0.68
N PHE A 53 14.40 -2.22 -1.18
CA PHE A 53 13.26 -3.12 -1.32
C PHE A 53 13.40 -3.98 -2.58
N THR A 54 12.84 -5.18 -2.55
CA THR A 54 12.80 -6.11 -3.68
C THR A 54 11.39 -6.65 -3.88
N PRO A 55 10.96 -6.86 -5.13
CA PRO A 55 9.70 -7.53 -5.40
C PRO A 55 9.79 -9.01 -4.98
N LYS A 56 8.77 -9.53 -4.29
CA LYS A 56 8.72 -10.92 -3.81
C LYS A 56 8.74 -11.93 -4.96
N GLU A 57 8.05 -11.60 -6.05
CA GLU A 57 8.18 -12.37 -7.28
C GLU A 57 9.48 -11.96 -7.95
N TYR A 58 10.57 -12.68 -7.62
CA TYR A 58 11.90 -12.50 -8.23
C TYR A 58 11.87 -12.56 -9.78
N SER A 59 10.81 -13.09 -10.37
CA SER A 59 10.58 -13.10 -11.82
C SER A 59 10.16 -11.74 -12.38
N ILE A 60 9.65 -10.82 -11.56
CA ILE A 60 9.32 -9.46 -12.00
C ILE A 60 10.53 -8.57 -11.80
N LYS A 61 11.33 -8.47 -12.86
CA LYS A 61 12.39 -7.49 -12.98
C LYS A 61 11.79 -6.16 -13.43
N LEU A 62 11.65 -5.22 -12.48
CA LEU A 62 10.97 -3.94 -12.69
C LEU A 62 11.67 -3.04 -13.72
N ASP A 63 12.95 -3.27 -13.94
CA ASP A 63 13.81 -2.64 -14.95
C ASP A 63 13.66 -3.26 -16.34
N GLU A 64 13.40 -4.57 -16.44
CA GLU A 64 13.23 -5.26 -17.73
C GLU A 64 11.78 -5.26 -18.22
N LYS A 65 10.80 -5.19 -17.31
CA LYS A 65 9.38 -5.18 -17.66
C LYS A 65 8.94 -3.78 -18.06
N THR A 66 8.31 -3.67 -19.24
CA THR A 66 7.76 -2.41 -19.77
C THR A 66 6.25 -2.38 -19.62
N MET A 67 5.71 -1.20 -19.29
CA MET A 67 4.28 -0.90 -19.29
C MET A 67 3.94 0.00 -20.46
N SER A 68 2.88 -0.34 -21.19
CA SER A 68 2.35 0.48 -22.29
C SER A 68 1.93 1.87 -21.81
N SER A 69 1.89 2.84 -22.73
CA SER A 69 1.37 4.18 -22.45
C SER A 69 -0.06 4.14 -21.91
N LYS A 70 -0.41 5.14 -21.09
CA LYS A 70 -1.76 5.33 -20.52
C LYS A 70 -2.41 4.07 -19.93
N THR A 71 -1.61 3.25 -19.27
CA THR A 71 -2.01 1.93 -18.76
C THR A 71 -1.85 1.84 -17.24
N PHE A 72 -2.61 0.93 -16.64
CA PHE A 72 -2.58 0.62 -15.21
C PHE A 72 -2.43 -0.89 -15.01
N ASP A 73 -1.58 -1.30 -14.06
CA ASP A 73 -1.44 -2.71 -13.64
C ASP A 73 -1.93 -2.89 -12.20
N SER A 74 -3.08 -3.54 -12.07
CA SER A 74 -3.76 -3.79 -10.79
C SER A 74 -3.24 -5.00 -10.02
N LYS A 75 -2.35 -5.82 -10.60
CA LYS A 75 -1.98 -7.12 -10.03
C LYS A 75 -1.31 -6.99 -8.65
N GLY A 76 -0.68 -5.85 -8.38
CA GLY A 76 -0.09 -5.54 -7.08
C GLY A 76 1.19 -6.35 -6.82
N ILE A 77 2.34 -5.70 -6.79
CA ILE A 77 3.63 -6.35 -6.54
C ILE A 77 3.97 -6.24 -5.06
N GLU A 78 4.15 -7.37 -4.37
CA GLU A 78 4.58 -7.39 -2.97
C GLU A 78 6.04 -6.94 -2.86
N MET A 79 6.28 -5.87 -2.12
CA MET A 79 7.60 -5.31 -1.84
C MET A 79 8.11 -5.85 -0.51
N LYS A 80 9.35 -6.33 -0.52
CA LYS A 80 10.05 -6.90 0.64
C LYS A 80 11.33 -6.15 0.94
N LYS A 81 11.77 -6.12 2.19
CA LYS A 81 13.11 -5.64 2.59
C LYS A 81 13.58 -6.45 3.79
N GLY A 82 14.83 -6.91 3.76
CA GLY A 82 15.38 -7.77 4.83
C GLY A 82 14.57 -9.05 5.06
N GLY A 83 14.00 -9.65 4.01
CA GLY A 83 13.18 -10.86 4.09
C GLY A 83 11.73 -10.66 4.53
N LYS A 84 11.36 -9.47 5.00
CA LYS A 84 10.02 -9.11 5.50
C LYS A 84 9.18 -8.44 4.40
N GLY A 85 7.89 -8.74 4.34
CA GLY A 85 6.96 -8.03 3.45
C GLY A 85 6.57 -6.67 4.02
N TYR A 86 6.26 -5.69 3.17
CA TYR A 86 5.79 -4.36 3.61
C TYR A 86 4.42 -4.01 3.03
N ALA A 87 4.27 -4.06 1.71
CA ALA A 87 3.01 -3.76 1.04
C ALA A 87 2.99 -4.38 -0.35
N ARG A 88 1.82 -4.43 -0.98
CA ARG A 88 1.73 -4.52 -2.44
C ARG A 88 1.56 -3.15 -3.05
N ILE A 89 2.23 -2.89 -4.15
CA ILE A 89 2.07 -1.67 -4.93
C ILE A 89 1.44 -1.98 -6.29
N SER A 90 0.47 -1.17 -6.70
CA SER A 90 0.03 -1.12 -8.10
C SER A 90 0.70 0.06 -8.80
N MET A 91 0.86 -0.03 -10.12
CA MET A 91 1.55 1.00 -10.89
C MET A 91 0.69 1.51 -12.02
N MET A 92 0.91 2.78 -12.37
CA MET A 92 0.31 3.44 -13.49
C MET A 92 1.39 4.08 -14.36
N ASN A 93 1.29 3.86 -15.66
CA ASN A 93 1.97 4.66 -16.66
C ASN A 93 0.98 5.73 -17.18
N ASP A 94 1.07 6.93 -16.63
CA ASP A 94 0.24 8.07 -17.03
C ASP A 94 0.82 8.84 -18.22
N SER A 95 1.95 8.41 -18.78
CA SER A 95 2.61 9.07 -19.90
C SER A 95 2.08 8.60 -21.26
N ASN A 96 2.43 9.34 -22.32
CA ASN A 96 2.09 9.00 -23.71
C ASN A 96 3.07 8.01 -24.34
N SER A 97 4.07 7.53 -23.61
CA SER A 97 5.08 6.59 -24.10
C SER A 97 5.16 5.35 -23.21
N ASN A 98 5.73 4.28 -23.74
CA ASN A 98 6.06 3.10 -22.94
C ASN A 98 7.16 3.45 -21.94
N LYS A 99 7.13 2.82 -20.76
CA LYS A 99 8.13 3.01 -19.69
C LYS A 99 8.43 1.70 -18.99
N ALA A 100 9.63 1.57 -18.43
CA ALA A 100 9.92 0.48 -17.51
C ALA A 100 9.01 0.59 -16.28
N TYR A 101 8.68 -0.56 -15.67
CA TYR A 101 7.86 -0.61 -14.46
C TYR A 101 8.46 0.23 -13.34
N LYS A 102 9.79 0.23 -13.20
CA LYS A 102 10.51 1.02 -12.19
C LYS A 102 10.29 2.53 -12.33
N ASP A 103 9.98 3.02 -13.54
CA ASP A 103 9.77 4.44 -13.84
C ASP A 103 8.27 4.82 -13.90
N CYS A 104 7.39 3.86 -13.64
CA CYS A 104 5.96 4.10 -13.51
C CYS A 104 5.64 4.70 -12.13
N LYS A 105 4.48 5.33 -12.01
CA LYS A 105 4.03 5.88 -10.73
C LYS A 105 3.38 4.80 -9.89
N ILE A 106 3.67 4.77 -8.60
CA ILE A 106 2.92 3.98 -7.64
C ILE A 106 1.52 4.58 -7.54
N TYR A 107 0.50 3.82 -7.94
CA TYR A 107 -0.89 4.26 -7.98
C TYR A 107 -1.66 3.89 -6.71
N SER A 108 -1.35 2.74 -6.11
CA SER A 108 -1.94 2.37 -4.83
C SER A 108 -0.98 1.53 -4.00
N VAL A 109 -1.19 1.58 -2.69
CA VAL A 109 -0.47 0.78 -1.70
C VAL A 109 -1.49 -0.06 -0.94
N TYR A 110 -1.33 -1.37 -0.99
CA TYR A 110 -2.22 -2.34 -0.36
C TYR A 110 -1.51 -3.09 0.76
N TYR A 111 -2.23 -3.24 1.88
CA TYR A 111 -1.79 -4.00 3.04
C TYR A 111 -2.72 -5.20 3.23
N ASN A 112 -2.15 -6.41 3.25
CA ASN A 112 -2.87 -7.60 3.70
C ASN A 112 -2.25 -8.14 4.99
N PRO A 113 -2.90 -7.99 6.16
CA PRO A 113 -2.43 -8.57 7.40
C PRO A 113 -2.27 -10.10 7.39
N GLN A 114 -2.81 -10.82 6.39
CA GLN A 114 -2.54 -12.24 6.19
C GLN A 114 -1.16 -12.53 5.60
N PHE A 115 -0.43 -11.53 5.10
CA PHE A 115 0.98 -11.69 4.77
C PHE A 115 1.75 -11.86 6.09
N GLN A 116 1.96 -13.12 6.49
CA GLN A 116 2.50 -13.56 7.79
C GLN A 116 3.90 -13.00 8.17
N THR A 117 4.48 -12.11 7.35
CA THR A 117 5.81 -11.52 7.54
C THR A 117 5.82 -10.00 7.46
N LEU A 118 4.65 -9.34 7.56
CA LEU A 118 4.57 -7.88 7.55
C LEU A 118 5.05 -7.25 8.86
N VAL A 119 5.87 -6.21 8.76
CA VAL A 119 6.19 -5.36 9.92
C VAL A 119 5.13 -4.28 10.06
N TYR A 120 4.04 -4.64 10.72
CA TYR A 120 2.87 -3.77 10.86
C TYR A 120 3.12 -2.51 11.70
N GLU A 121 4.17 -2.51 12.53
CA GLU A 121 4.55 -1.37 13.37
C GLU A 121 5.24 -0.27 12.56
N ASP A 122 5.87 -0.63 11.44
CA ASP A 122 6.68 0.26 10.61
C ASP A 122 5.91 0.85 9.43
N VAL A 123 4.59 0.65 9.40
CA VAL A 123 3.73 1.14 8.33
C VAL A 123 2.86 2.28 8.84
N LEU A 124 3.07 3.47 8.28
CA LEU A 124 2.27 4.65 8.58
C LEU A 124 1.59 5.17 7.32
N ILE A 125 0.30 5.49 7.38
CA ILE A 125 -0.42 6.18 6.30
C ILE A 125 -0.73 7.59 6.74
N ASN A 126 -0.22 8.59 6.03
CA ASN A 126 -0.28 9.99 6.45
C ASN A 126 0.14 10.19 7.92
N GLY A 127 1.12 9.41 8.39
CA GLY A 127 1.62 9.44 9.77
C GLY A 127 0.84 8.61 10.80
N ILE A 128 -0.19 7.85 10.39
CA ILE A 128 -1.03 7.07 11.30
C ILE A 128 -0.79 5.57 11.13
N ASN A 129 -0.56 4.85 12.23
CA ASN A 129 -0.57 3.40 12.27
C ASN A 129 -2.00 2.91 12.58
N PHE A 130 -2.63 2.19 11.64
CA PHE A 130 -4.00 1.67 11.80
C PHE A 130 -4.08 0.28 12.45
N ARG A 131 -2.99 -0.24 13.02
CA ARG A 131 -3.00 -1.54 13.70
C ARG A 131 -4.01 -1.55 14.84
N GLY A 132 -4.90 -2.54 14.83
CA GLY A 132 -5.92 -2.70 15.86
C GLY A 132 -7.07 -1.69 15.76
N TYR A 133 -7.08 -0.81 14.75
CA TYR A 133 -8.20 0.08 14.53
C TYR A 133 -9.38 -0.70 13.96
N THR A 134 -10.57 -0.41 14.46
CA THR A 134 -11.82 -0.79 13.81
C THR A 134 -12.02 0.03 12.54
N ARG A 135 -12.93 -0.43 11.67
CA ARG A 135 -13.32 0.31 10.46
C ARG A 135 -13.72 1.75 10.76
N ASP A 136 -14.48 1.97 11.83
CA ASP A 136 -14.98 3.30 12.20
C ASP A 136 -13.87 4.17 12.77
N GLN A 137 -12.92 3.60 13.52
CA GLN A 137 -11.72 4.32 13.95
C GLN A 137 -10.84 4.73 12.78
N VAL A 138 -10.70 3.88 11.75
CA VAL A 138 -9.97 4.26 10.53
C VAL A 138 -10.68 5.40 9.79
N LYS A 139 -12.02 5.33 9.65
CA LYS A 139 -12.81 6.40 9.02
C LYS A 139 -12.70 7.72 9.78
N ASP A 140 -12.80 7.70 11.11
CA ASP A 140 -12.70 8.90 11.94
C ASP A 140 -11.29 9.51 11.88
N ALA A 141 -10.25 8.68 11.98
CA ALA A 141 -8.85 9.13 11.87
C ALA A 141 -8.51 9.74 10.49
N MET A 142 -9.27 9.38 9.45
CA MET A 142 -9.07 9.86 8.08
C MET A 142 -10.14 10.82 7.58
N LYS A 143 -11.09 11.24 8.41
CA LYS A 143 -12.23 12.08 7.99
C LYS A 143 -11.80 13.41 7.35
N ASP A 144 -10.67 13.95 7.79
CA ASP A 144 -10.10 15.20 7.29
C ASP A 144 -9.08 14.98 6.16
N LYS A 145 -8.88 13.73 5.72
CA LYS A 145 -7.97 13.33 4.65
C LYS A 145 -8.78 12.91 3.43
N LYS A 146 -8.54 13.54 2.28
CA LYS A 146 -9.17 13.16 0.99
C LYS A 146 -8.54 11.87 0.45
N ILE A 147 -8.82 10.75 1.10
CA ILE A 147 -8.41 9.42 0.63
C ILE A 147 -9.62 8.53 0.39
N HIS A 148 -9.55 7.67 -0.63
CA HIS A 148 -10.53 6.63 -0.84
C HIS A 148 -10.11 5.39 -0.06
N ILE A 149 -10.94 4.94 0.88
CA ILE A 149 -10.69 3.75 1.69
C ILE A 149 -11.70 2.69 1.28
N GLU A 150 -11.22 1.59 0.73
CA GLU A 150 -12.04 0.42 0.45
C GLU A 150 -11.83 -0.58 1.58
N PHE A 151 -12.90 -1.23 2.03
CA PHE A 151 -12.80 -2.33 2.99
C PHE A 151 -13.39 -3.56 2.34
N LYS A 152 -12.55 -4.57 2.05
CA LYS A 152 -13.06 -5.86 1.60
C LYS A 152 -13.24 -6.77 2.81
N THR A 153 -14.49 -7.12 3.10
CA THR A 153 -14.81 -8.17 4.07
C THR A 153 -14.45 -9.51 3.43
N MET A 154 -13.60 -10.31 4.06
CA MET A 154 -13.41 -11.70 3.64
C MET A 154 -14.50 -12.54 4.30
N VAL A 155 -15.36 -13.10 3.47
CA VAL A 155 -16.38 -14.09 3.84
C VAL A 155 -15.75 -15.48 3.73
#